data_AF-A0A352D6F8-F1
#
_entry.id   AF-A0A352D6F8-F1
#
_cell.length_a   1.000
_cell.length_b   1.000
_cell.length_c   1.000
_cell.angle_alpha   90.00
_cell.angle_beta   90.00
_cell.angle_gamma   90.00
#
_symmetry.space_group_name_H-M   'P 1'
#
loop_
_entity.id
_entity.type
_entity.pdbx_description
1 polymer ?
#
loop_
_entity_poly.entity_id
_entity_poly.type
_entity_poly.pdbx_seq_one_letter_code
_entity_poly.pdbx_strand_id
1 'polypeptide(L)'
;MKSSIVLFILAPVVFFSFMPEARASDFEVPPASVNAEELRGIRDRLAVSLFFRGELADKIIEAGFQDRLIKFTGRETHSAVRLALLDWINKNQDEASRLYFYLRERRPADAPPPETIEYKLPSWQINPDFLGLVQGVNKAAGDAAAGDEELSLTAQRLFDSSQAPPEDYSPRLPEGAGGARGAGRAADAVGYADYNLNTAGADRESRALGGRLEKARSSLEAGPGGGEKGGVHASQRRIFDETFFLYREFVVALAGLKGRAKITREEAGRLEALRRSVRKNLGELEALSVMREINRRAGAIPGDAPGAKALLADARLMEEAVKNFISGLEKDPEKIKAAGPRLAELGKAFEFWTLKFSAHERLMCLKSRIAGRGFSCVFDKLVFGYLARFHPAADYVRLSAALAGKAKTIDGSLEGVAAGDYESAALFSGGGGGTLAEKIEEAEAEAARLESYSRFNRLLQFVFWDAFVNPLCLEPAPRGIAADNSFLFPGIAR
;
A
#
# COMPACT_ATOMS: atom_id res chain seq x y z
N MET A 1 -6.56 -70.14 3.85
CA MET A 1 -7.92 -69.77 4.32
C MET A 1 -7.84 -68.33 4.78
N LYS A 2 -8.55 -67.36 4.17
CA LYS A 2 -9.99 -67.06 4.34
C LYS A 2 -10.31 -66.75 5.81
N SER A 3 -10.77 -65.56 6.22
CA SER A 3 -11.33 -64.42 5.44
C SER A 3 -11.26 -63.07 6.18
N SER A 4 -11.23 -61.97 5.40
CA SER A 4 -11.92 -60.66 5.58
C SER A 4 -11.81 -59.89 6.93
N ILE A 5 -11.86 -58.55 6.99
CA ILE A 5 -12.62 -57.57 6.20
C ILE A 5 -11.77 -56.33 5.90
N VAL A 6 -11.83 -55.86 4.65
CA VAL A 6 -11.43 -54.51 4.21
C VAL A 6 -12.69 -53.78 3.79
N LEU A 7 -12.89 -52.53 4.21
CA LEU A 7 -14.00 -51.70 3.72
C LEU A 7 -13.47 -50.56 2.85
N PHE A 8 -13.78 -50.64 1.55
CA PHE A 8 -13.56 -49.59 0.55
C PHE A 8 -14.77 -48.67 0.47
N ILE A 9 -14.53 -47.37 0.26
CA ILE A 9 -15.50 -46.42 -0.33
C ILE A 9 -14.73 -45.64 -1.41
N LEU A 10 -14.51 -46.21 -2.59
CA LEU A 10 -15.34 -46.06 -3.80
C LEU A 10 -15.57 -44.61 -4.26
N ALA A 11 -14.75 -44.19 -5.22
CA ALA A 11 -15.04 -43.09 -6.13
C ALA A 11 -15.90 -43.60 -7.32
N PRO A 12 -16.81 -42.78 -7.87
CA PRO A 12 -17.54 -43.12 -9.08
C PRO A 12 -16.77 -42.69 -10.33
N VAL A 13 -16.16 -43.66 -11.02
CA VAL A 13 -15.77 -43.50 -12.43
C VAL A 13 -17.01 -43.78 -13.28
N VAL A 14 -17.56 -42.76 -13.94
CA VAL A 14 -18.62 -42.93 -14.94
C VAL A 14 -18.01 -42.76 -16.32
N PHE A 15 -18.07 -43.83 -17.11
CA PHE A 15 -17.77 -43.83 -18.54
C PHE A 15 -18.72 -42.88 -19.28
N PHE A 16 -18.20 -42.04 -20.17
CA PHE A 16 -18.94 -41.59 -21.35
C PHE A 16 -18.06 -41.56 -22.60
N SER A 17 -18.49 -42.37 -23.56
CA SER A 17 -18.22 -42.47 -25.00
C SER A 17 -17.14 -41.60 -25.67
N PHE A 18 -16.23 -42.28 -26.37
CA PHE A 18 -15.52 -41.74 -27.54
C PHE A 18 -16.49 -41.51 -28.71
N MET A 19 -16.34 -40.38 -29.41
CA MET A 19 -16.60 -40.22 -30.84
C MET A 19 -15.63 -39.17 -31.43
N PRO A 20 -15.29 -39.22 -32.72
CA PRO A 20 -14.08 -38.60 -33.24
C PRO A 20 -14.24 -37.17 -33.80
N GLU A 21 -13.10 -36.48 -33.85
CA GLU A 21 -12.67 -35.41 -34.76
C GLU A 21 -13.55 -34.15 -34.98
N ALA A 22 -12.98 -33.00 -34.63
CA ALA A 22 -12.44 -32.07 -35.65
C ALA A 22 -11.61 -30.95 -34.98
N ARG A 23 -10.28 -31.13 -34.86
CA ARG A 23 -9.37 -30.09 -34.32
C ARG A 23 -9.65 -28.74 -34.99
N ALA A 24 -9.79 -27.70 -34.18
CA ALA A 24 -9.58 -26.33 -34.63
C ALA A 24 -8.07 -26.08 -34.71
N SER A 25 -7.66 -25.11 -35.54
CA SER A 25 -6.25 -24.72 -35.71
C SER A 25 -5.55 -24.52 -34.37
N ASP A 26 -4.31 -25.00 -34.26
CA ASP A 26 -3.45 -24.86 -33.07
C ASP A 26 -3.10 -23.38 -32.85
N PHE A 27 -4.01 -22.62 -32.24
CA PHE A 27 -3.75 -21.28 -31.75
C PHE A 27 -3.07 -21.38 -30.38
N GLU A 28 -1.74 -21.48 -30.39
CA GLU A 28 -0.96 -21.36 -29.16
C GLU A 28 -1.13 -19.96 -28.57
N VAL A 29 -1.84 -19.86 -27.44
CA VAL A 29 -1.93 -18.62 -26.65
C VAL A 29 -0.50 -18.23 -26.24
N PRO A 30 -0.01 -17.02 -26.55
CA PRO A 30 1.36 -16.62 -26.26
C PRO A 30 1.74 -16.87 -24.80
N PRO A 31 2.96 -17.37 -24.52
CA PRO A 31 3.40 -17.56 -23.14
C PRO A 31 3.46 -16.20 -22.43
N ALA A 32 2.60 -16.01 -21.44
CA ALA A 32 2.60 -14.82 -20.61
C ALA A 32 3.93 -14.73 -19.84
N SER A 33 4.62 -13.59 -19.91
CA SER A 33 5.87 -13.32 -19.18
C SER A 33 5.61 -12.98 -17.69
N VAL A 34 4.62 -13.63 -17.09
CA VAL A 34 3.99 -13.27 -15.82
C VAL A 34 4.30 -14.32 -14.75
N ASN A 35 4.43 -13.88 -13.50
CA ASN A 35 4.73 -14.75 -12.36
C ASN A 35 3.68 -15.89 -12.21
N ALA A 36 4.16 -17.10 -11.89
CA ALA A 36 3.33 -18.31 -11.82
C ALA A 36 2.22 -18.23 -10.75
N GLU A 37 2.41 -17.42 -9.71
CA GLU A 37 1.41 -17.20 -8.66
C GLU A 37 0.24 -16.33 -9.14
N GLU A 38 0.49 -15.32 -9.99
CA GLU A 38 -0.57 -14.49 -10.56
C GLU A 38 -1.43 -15.28 -11.55
N LEU A 39 -0.82 -16.17 -12.35
CA LEU A 39 -1.52 -17.09 -13.23
C LEU A 39 -2.47 -18.02 -12.45
N ARG A 40 -2.01 -18.58 -11.32
CA ARG A 40 -2.88 -19.37 -10.42
C ARG A 40 -4.02 -18.54 -9.84
N GLY A 41 -3.73 -17.33 -9.35
CA GLY A 41 -4.77 -16.44 -8.81
C GLY A 41 -5.86 -16.06 -9.81
N ILE A 42 -5.52 -15.89 -11.10
CA ILE A 42 -6.50 -15.66 -12.17
C ILE A 42 -7.23 -16.95 -12.55
N ARG A 43 -6.54 -18.09 -12.64
CA ARG A 43 -7.16 -19.42 -12.86
C ARG A 43 -8.21 -19.72 -11.80
N ASP A 44 -7.91 -19.52 -10.52
CA ASP A 44 -8.84 -19.80 -9.42
C ASP A 44 -10.05 -18.85 -9.44
N ARG A 45 -9.85 -17.58 -9.80
CA ARG A 45 -10.96 -16.63 -10.02
C ARG A 45 -11.83 -17.03 -11.21
N LEU A 46 -11.24 -17.51 -12.30
CA LEU A 46 -11.98 -18.09 -13.43
C LEU A 46 -12.68 -19.39 -13.03
N ALA A 47 -12.11 -20.21 -12.14
CA ALA A 47 -12.77 -21.42 -11.65
C ALA A 47 -14.03 -21.11 -10.82
N VAL A 48 -14.02 -20.05 -10.00
CA VAL A 48 -15.09 -19.74 -9.03
C VAL A 48 -16.11 -18.69 -9.51
N SER A 49 -15.71 -17.68 -10.29
CA SER A 49 -16.56 -16.52 -10.61
C SER A 49 -17.13 -16.54 -12.03
N LEU A 50 -18.44 -16.78 -12.15
CA LEU A 50 -19.16 -16.69 -13.42
C LEU A 50 -19.13 -15.26 -14.02
N PHE A 51 -19.18 -14.23 -13.16
CA PHE A 51 -19.09 -12.83 -13.59
C PHE A 51 -17.74 -12.54 -14.27
N PHE A 52 -16.64 -13.05 -13.69
CA PHE A 52 -15.29 -12.84 -14.21
C PHE A 52 -15.05 -13.58 -15.53
N ARG A 53 -15.66 -14.77 -15.72
CA ARG A 53 -15.72 -15.42 -17.03
C ARG A 53 -16.49 -14.59 -18.06
N GLY A 54 -17.58 -13.95 -17.64
CA GLY A 54 -18.37 -13.04 -18.49
C GLY A 54 -17.54 -11.86 -18.97
N GLU A 55 -16.83 -11.19 -18.06
CA GLU A 55 -15.92 -10.09 -18.39
C GLU A 55 -14.81 -10.51 -19.35
N LEU A 56 -14.21 -11.71 -19.15
CA LEU A 56 -13.21 -12.24 -20.08
C LEU A 56 -13.81 -12.60 -21.45
N ALA A 57 -15.01 -13.21 -21.49
CA ALA A 57 -15.70 -13.51 -22.73
C ALA A 57 -16.02 -12.25 -23.54
N ASP A 58 -16.47 -11.18 -22.88
CA ASP A 58 -16.75 -9.90 -23.52
C ASP A 58 -15.46 -9.27 -24.07
N LYS A 59 -14.35 -9.27 -23.31
CA LYS A 59 -13.03 -8.80 -23.79
C LYS A 59 -12.48 -9.61 -24.97
N ILE A 60 -12.76 -10.92 -25.03
CA ILE A 60 -12.37 -11.77 -26.17
C ILE A 60 -13.11 -11.35 -27.45
N ILE A 61 -14.40 -11.00 -27.33
CA ILE A 61 -15.23 -10.50 -28.43
C ILE A 61 -14.75 -9.11 -28.87
N GLU A 62 -14.55 -8.19 -27.92
CA GLU A 62 -14.03 -6.83 -28.19
C GLU A 62 -12.67 -6.86 -28.89
N ALA A 63 -11.80 -7.82 -28.54
CA ALA A 63 -10.47 -7.98 -29.11
C ALA A 63 -10.43 -8.77 -30.44
N GLY A 64 -11.58 -9.26 -30.92
CA GLY A 64 -11.71 -9.99 -32.19
C GLY A 64 -11.16 -11.42 -32.18
N PHE A 65 -11.04 -12.04 -31.00
CA PHE A 65 -10.44 -13.38 -30.85
C PHE A 65 -11.45 -14.53 -30.86
N GLN A 66 -12.75 -14.25 -30.86
CA GLN A 66 -13.80 -15.26 -30.75
C GLN A 66 -13.65 -16.38 -31.81
N ASP A 67 -13.40 -16.01 -33.07
CA ASP A 67 -13.33 -16.94 -34.21
C ASP A 67 -12.09 -17.86 -34.17
N ARG A 68 -11.07 -17.53 -33.36
CA ARG A 68 -9.87 -18.36 -33.17
C ARG A 68 -10.04 -19.41 -32.08
N LEU A 69 -10.90 -19.16 -31.10
CA LEU A 69 -11.13 -20.06 -29.96
C LEU A 69 -12.32 -20.99 -30.20
N ILE A 70 -13.30 -20.53 -31.00
CA ILE A 70 -14.56 -21.24 -31.25
C ILE A 70 -14.90 -21.14 -32.73
N LYS A 71 -15.21 -22.30 -33.35
CA LYS A 71 -15.70 -22.36 -34.73
C LYS A 71 -17.15 -21.88 -34.77
N PHE A 72 -17.38 -20.73 -35.38
CA PHE A 72 -18.71 -20.20 -35.66
C PHE A 72 -19.18 -20.54 -37.07
N THR A 73 -20.49 -20.66 -37.23
CA THR A 73 -21.15 -20.91 -38.53
C THR A 73 -21.55 -19.62 -39.26
N GLY A 74 -21.25 -18.46 -38.66
CA GLY A 74 -21.46 -17.13 -39.26
C GLY A 74 -22.89 -16.61 -39.14
N ARG A 75 -23.70 -17.19 -38.25
CA ARG A 75 -25.10 -16.79 -37.98
C ARG A 75 -25.44 -16.71 -36.48
N GLU A 76 -24.46 -16.90 -35.61
CA GLU A 76 -24.64 -16.81 -34.16
C GLU A 76 -24.89 -15.37 -33.71
N THR A 77 -25.82 -15.20 -32.75
CA THR A 77 -26.00 -13.92 -32.05
C THR A 77 -24.86 -13.68 -31.06
N HIS A 78 -24.60 -12.43 -30.69
CA HIS A 78 -23.63 -12.08 -29.64
C HIS A 78 -23.86 -12.87 -28.33
N SER A 79 -25.11 -13.14 -27.97
CA SER A 79 -25.46 -13.98 -26.82
C SER A 79 -25.02 -15.44 -26.97
N ALA A 80 -25.09 -16.03 -28.16
CA ALA A 80 -24.64 -17.39 -28.44
C ALA A 80 -23.11 -17.48 -28.46
N VAL A 81 -22.43 -16.49 -29.06
CA VAL A 81 -20.96 -16.33 -29.01
C VAL A 81 -20.47 -16.27 -27.55
N ARG A 82 -21.11 -15.42 -26.73
CA ARG A 82 -20.77 -15.27 -25.30
C ARG A 82 -20.99 -16.57 -24.51
N LEU A 83 -22.09 -17.28 -24.73
CA LEU A 83 -22.35 -18.57 -24.06
C LEU A 83 -21.31 -19.63 -24.44
N ALA A 84 -20.95 -19.72 -25.72
CA ALA A 84 -19.91 -20.65 -26.17
C ALA A 84 -18.54 -20.30 -25.56
N LEU A 85 -18.21 -19.01 -25.44
CA LEU A 85 -16.99 -18.54 -24.77
C LEU A 85 -16.97 -18.85 -23.27
N LEU A 86 -18.10 -18.71 -22.57
CA LEU A 86 -18.22 -19.12 -21.15
C LEU A 86 -17.93 -20.61 -20.96
N ASP A 87 -18.45 -21.46 -21.86
CA ASP A 87 -18.19 -22.90 -21.85
C ASP A 87 -16.72 -23.24 -22.19
N TRP A 88 -16.10 -22.51 -23.13
CA TRP A 88 -14.69 -22.66 -23.46
C TRP A 88 -13.79 -22.25 -22.29
N ILE A 89 -14.03 -21.08 -21.68
CA ILE A 89 -13.28 -20.58 -20.51
C ILE A 89 -13.40 -21.55 -19.33
N ASN A 90 -14.57 -22.16 -19.12
CA ASN A 90 -14.78 -23.14 -18.05
C ASN A 90 -13.95 -24.42 -18.24
N LYS A 91 -13.76 -24.86 -19.49
CA LYS A 91 -13.00 -26.07 -19.87
C LYS A 91 -11.49 -25.81 -19.91
N ASN A 92 -11.06 -24.63 -20.39
CA ASN A 92 -9.67 -24.29 -20.69
C ASN A 92 -9.14 -23.17 -19.78
N GLN A 93 -9.28 -23.34 -18.47
CA GLN A 93 -8.96 -22.29 -17.47
C GLN A 93 -7.50 -21.81 -17.51
N ASP A 94 -6.55 -22.71 -17.80
CA ASP A 94 -5.14 -22.36 -17.90
C ASP A 94 -4.84 -21.47 -19.11
N GLU A 95 -5.41 -21.78 -20.27
CA GLU A 95 -5.29 -20.97 -21.50
C GLU A 95 -6.02 -19.64 -21.36
N ALA A 96 -7.23 -19.66 -20.80
CA ALA A 96 -8.02 -18.47 -20.50
C ALA A 96 -7.31 -17.53 -19.52
N SER A 97 -6.56 -18.04 -18.54
CA SER A 97 -5.77 -17.21 -17.62
C SER A 97 -4.62 -16.49 -18.35
N ARG A 98 -3.88 -17.17 -19.24
CA ARG A 98 -2.84 -16.55 -20.09
C ARG A 98 -3.44 -15.50 -21.04
N LEU A 99 -4.57 -15.82 -21.67
CA LEU A 99 -5.27 -14.91 -22.57
C LEU A 99 -5.78 -13.66 -21.84
N TYR A 100 -6.24 -13.79 -20.59
CA TYR A 100 -6.60 -12.63 -19.77
C TYR A 100 -5.43 -11.66 -19.57
N PHE A 101 -4.21 -12.15 -19.28
CA PHE A 101 -3.03 -11.29 -19.17
C PHE A 101 -2.65 -10.65 -20.50
N TYR A 102 -2.65 -11.42 -21.60
CA TYR A 102 -2.40 -10.92 -22.95
C TYR A 102 -3.38 -9.79 -23.34
N LEU A 103 -4.67 -9.96 -23.05
CA LEU A 103 -5.70 -8.93 -23.31
C LEU A 103 -5.64 -7.73 -22.35
N ARG A 104 -5.13 -7.92 -21.11
CA ARG A 104 -4.90 -6.84 -20.14
C ARG A 104 -3.76 -5.91 -20.56
N GLU A 105 -2.73 -6.45 -21.20
CA GLU A 105 -1.50 -5.73 -21.54
C GLU A 105 -1.52 -5.11 -22.96
N ARG A 106 -2.39 -5.60 -23.84
CA ARG A 106 -2.62 -5.05 -25.19
C ARG A 106 -3.36 -3.70 -25.13
N ARG A 107 -2.94 -2.71 -25.92
CA ARG A 107 -3.74 -1.47 -26.11
C ARG A 107 -4.83 -1.70 -27.17
N PRO A 108 -6.04 -1.12 -27.03
CA PRO A 108 -7.15 -1.38 -27.96
C PRO A 108 -6.91 -1.01 -29.45
N ALA A 109 -5.83 -0.27 -29.75
CA ALA A 109 -5.50 0.20 -31.10
C ALA A 109 -4.51 -0.70 -31.86
N ASP A 110 -3.93 -1.72 -31.22
CA ASP A 110 -2.90 -2.56 -31.85
C ASP A 110 -3.56 -3.61 -32.77
N ALA A 111 -3.37 -3.48 -34.08
CA ALA A 111 -3.89 -4.39 -35.10
C ALA A 111 -3.45 -5.86 -34.88
N PRO A 112 -4.20 -6.87 -35.38
CA PRO A 112 -3.81 -8.27 -35.24
C PRO A 112 -2.42 -8.54 -35.86
N PRO A 113 -1.56 -9.35 -35.22
CA PRO A 113 -0.17 -9.52 -35.64
C PRO A 113 -0.06 -10.26 -36.99
N PRO A 114 0.87 -9.85 -37.88
CA PRO A 114 1.17 -10.59 -39.11
C PRO A 114 1.92 -11.90 -38.82
N GLU A 115 1.72 -12.90 -39.68
CA GLU A 115 2.15 -14.29 -39.46
C GLU A 115 3.66 -14.56 -39.66
N THR A 116 4.43 -13.54 -40.08
CA THR A 116 5.87 -13.67 -40.37
C THR A 116 6.67 -12.49 -39.81
N ILE A 117 7.63 -12.79 -38.93
CA ILE A 117 8.56 -11.81 -38.35
C ILE A 117 9.83 -11.75 -39.22
N GLU A 118 9.89 -10.77 -40.13
CA GLU A 118 11.16 -10.38 -40.75
C GLU A 118 12.00 -9.58 -39.76
N TYR A 119 13.16 -10.10 -39.36
CA TYR A 119 14.10 -9.40 -38.49
C TYR A 119 14.81 -8.27 -39.25
N LYS A 120 14.28 -7.05 -39.18
CA LYS A 120 15.06 -5.84 -39.40
C LYS A 120 15.72 -5.42 -38.07
N LEU A 121 17.05 -5.40 -38.04
CA LEU A 121 17.82 -4.81 -36.95
C LEU A 121 17.39 -3.34 -36.76
N PRO A 122 16.86 -2.95 -35.59
CA PRO A 122 16.45 -1.57 -35.36
C PRO A 122 17.69 -0.68 -35.23
N SER A 123 18.00 0.08 -36.28
CA SER A 123 18.92 1.20 -36.18
C SER A 123 18.22 2.34 -35.44
N TRP A 124 18.52 2.51 -34.16
CA TRP A 124 18.02 3.62 -33.35
C TRP A 124 18.63 4.94 -33.83
N GLN A 125 17.94 5.63 -34.74
CA GLN A 125 18.19 7.04 -34.97
C GLN A 125 17.56 7.81 -33.80
N ILE A 126 18.40 8.36 -32.92
CA ILE A 126 17.95 9.30 -31.90
C ILE A 126 17.28 10.47 -32.62
N ASN A 127 16.09 10.88 -32.16
CA ASN A 127 15.36 11.99 -32.77
C ASN A 127 16.29 13.22 -32.86
N PRO A 128 16.54 13.80 -34.05
CA PRO A 128 17.40 14.98 -34.20
C PRO A 128 16.95 16.15 -33.33
N ASP A 129 15.64 16.28 -33.05
CA ASP A 129 15.11 17.32 -32.15
C ASP A 129 15.60 17.12 -30.71
N PHE A 130 15.66 15.86 -30.23
CA PHE A 130 16.17 15.53 -28.91
C PHE A 130 17.68 15.83 -28.80
N LEU A 131 18.45 15.53 -29.85
CA LEU A 131 19.87 15.92 -29.91
C LEU A 131 20.03 17.44 -29.91
N GLY A 132 19.16 18.18 -30.59
CA GLY A 132 19.11 19.65 -30.54
C GLY A 132 18.83 20.20 -29.14
N LEU A 133 17.86 19.62 -28.42
CA LEU A 133 17.54 19.99 -27.04
C LEU A 133 18.69 19.70 -26.08
N VAL A 134 19.34 18.53 -26.18
CA VAL A 134 20.53 18.18 -25.37
C VAL A 134 21.69 19.14 -25.65
N GLN A 135 21.92 19.52 -26.91
CA GLN A 135 22.94 20.53 -27.26
C GLN A 135 22.58 21.92 -26.69
N GLY A 136 21.30 22.30 -26.69
CA GLY A 136 20.81 23.53 -26.07
C GLY A 136 21.08 23.57 -24.56
N VAL A 137 20.75 22.50 -23.84
CA VAL A 137 21.03 22.38 -22.39
C VAL A 137 22.53 22.44 -22.10
N ASN A 138 23.35 21.69 -22.84
CA ASN A 138 24.81 21.70 -22.64
C ASN A 138 25.44 23.06 -22.96
N LYS A 139 24.90 23.80 -23.93
CA LYS A 139 25.36 25.16 -24.24
C LYS A 139 24.99 26.15 -23.13
N ALA A 140 23.77 26.08 -22.60
CA ALA A 140 23.35 26.91 -21.48
C ALA A 140 24.16 26.60 -20.21
N ALA A 141 24.40 25.31 -19.91
CA ALA A 141 25.21 24.89 -18.75
C ALA A 141 26.71 25.24 -18.85
N GLY A 142 27.20 25.49 -20.07
CA GLY A 142 28.57 25.97 -20.32
C GLY A 142 28.72 27.49 -20.33
N ASP A 143 27.62 28.26 -20.29
CA ASP A 143 27.66 29.72 -20.35
C ASP A 143 27.48 30.30 -18.94
N ALA A 144 28.56 30.87 -18.39
CA ALA A 144 28.58 31.37 -17.01
C ALA A 144 27.67 32.61 -16.76
N ALA A 145 27.03 33.12 -17.81
CA ALA A 145 26.02 34.17 -17.74
C ALA A 145 24.57 33.65 -17.72
N ALA A 146 24.34 32.35 -17.97
CA ALA A 146 23.00 31.77 -17.95
C ALA A 146 22.47 31.68 -16.50
N GLY A 147 21.27 32.22 -16.27
CA GLY A 147 20.63 32.16 -14.95
C GLY A 147 20.08 30.76 -14.64
N ASP A 148 19.99 30.40 -13.36
CA ASP A 148 19.39 29.15 -12.90
C ASP A 148 17.96 28.93 -13.45
N GLU A 149 17.20 30.01 -13.69
CA GLU A 149 15.88 29.95 -14.33
C GLU A 149 15.93 29.54 -15.81
N GLU A 150 16.92 29.99 -16.59
CA GLU A 150 17.10 29.56 -17.99
C GLU A 150 17.56 28.11 -18.07
N LEU A 151 18.43 27.68 -17.16
CA LEU A 151 18.84 26.28 -17.02
C LEU A 151 17.65 25.39 -16.65
N SER A 152 16.84 25.80 -15.68
CA SER A 152 15.64 25.09 -15.25
C SER A 152 14.59 24.99 -16.36
N LEU A 153 14.31 26.08 -17.08
CA LEU A 153 13.37 26.09 -18.21
C LEU A 153 13.86 25.24 -19.39
N THR A 154 15.16 25.25 -19.69
CA THR A 154 15.73 24.46 -20.79
C THR A 154 15.79 22.97 -20.42
N ALA A 155 16.08 22.64 -19.16
CA ALA A 155 15.96 21.27 -18.64
C ALA A 155 14.49 20.79 -18.65
N GLN A 156 13.54 21.61 -18.24
CA GLN A 156 12.12 21.24 -18.23
C GLN A 156 11.61 20.93 -19.66
N ARG A 157 12.03 21.71 -20.67
CA ARG A 157 11.75 21.45 -22.10
C ARG A 157 12.33 20.12 -22.61
N LEU A 158 13.41 19.61 -22.01
CA LEU A 158 13.98 18.30 -22.36
C LEU A 158 13.11 17.13 -21.87
N PHE A 159 12.34 17.32 -20.79
CA PHE A 159 11.59 16.25 -20.13
C PHE A 159 10.07 16.27 -20.34
N ASP A 160 9.46 17.40 -20.76
CA ASP A 160 8.00 17.54 -20.94
C ASP A 160 7.44 17.01 -22.29
N SER A 161 8.25 16.43 -23.18
CA SER A 161 7.84 16.10 -24.55
C SER A 161 7.06 14.78 -24.70
N SER A 162 5.72 14.83 -24.67
CA SER A 162 4.83 13.98 -25.50
C SER A 162 3.32 14.29 -25.46
N GLN A 163 2.82 15.13 -24.53
CA GLN A 163 1.37 15.31 -24.30
C GLN A 163 0.85 16.77 -24.46
N ALA A 164 1.69 17.75 -24.78
CA ALA A 164 1.28 19.14 -24.96
C ALA A 164 1.47 19.61 -26.41
N PRO A 165 0.44 20.16 -27.08
CA PRO A 165 0.62 21.05 -28.23
C PRO A 165 1.45 22.28 -27.83
N PRO A 166 2.09 22.98 -28.77
CA PRO A 166 2.89 24.16 -28.45
C PRO A 166 1.99 25.31 -27.98
N GLU A 167 1.92 25.55 -26.66
CA GLU A 167 1.24 26.72 -26.11
C GLU A 167 2.17 27.95 -26.14
N ASP A 168 1.76 28.97 -26.89
CA ASP A 168 2.22 30.35 -26.82
C ASP A 168 1.94 30.97 -25.43
N TYR A 169 2.70 30.58 -24.41
CA TYR A 169 2.76 31.29 -23.13
C TYR A 169 4.19 31.49 -22.63
N SER A 170 4.80 32.54 -23.15
CA SER A 170 5.75 33.34 -22.40
C SER A 170 5.44 34.80 -22.69
N PRO A 171 4.96 35.59 -21.71
CA PRO A 171 4.95 37.03 -21.85
C PRO A 171 6.40 37.47 -22.10
N ARG A 172 6.69 37.98 -23.30
CA ARG A 172 7.97 38.65 -23.54
C ARG A 172 8.00 39.87 -22.63
N LEU A 173 8.76 39.78 -21.54
CA LEU A 173 9.21 40.96 -20.83
C LEU A 173 9.93 41.84 -21.86
N PRO A 174 9.58 43.13 -22.00
CA PRO A 174 10.38 44.03 -22.82
C PRO A 174 11.78 44.08 -22.21
N GLU A 175 12.77 43.72 -23.03
CA GLU A 175 14.16 43.56 -22.62
C GLU A 175 14.69 44.81 -21.90
N GLY A 176 15.46 44.59 -20.84
CA GLY A 176 16.18 45.66 -20.18
C GLY A 176 17.23 46.26 -21.11
N ALA A 177 16.97 47.46 -21.61
CA ALA A 177 17.96 48.46 -22.01
C ALA A 177 19.15 47.99 -22.87
N GLY A 178 18.86 47.35 -24.02
CA GLY A 178 19.84 47.06 -25.10
C GLY A 178 19.87 48.08 -26.24
N GLY A 179 19.02 49.12 -26.20
CA GLY A 179 19.09 50.29 -27.08
C GLY A 179 18.36 50.22 -28.43
N ALA A 180 17.19 50.88 -28.53
CA ALA A 180 16.74 51.60 -29.73
C ALA A 180 15.59 52.57 -29.39
N ARG A 181 15.56 53.74 -30.03
CA ARG A 181 14.47 54.72 -29.84
C ARG A 181 13.20 54.29 -30.56
N GLY A 182 12.07 54.29 -29.85
CA GLY A 182 10.73 54.24 -30.42
C GLY A 182 9.76 55.05 -29.57
N ALA A 183 9.29 56.19 -30.09
CA ALA A 183 8.38 57.08 -29.36
C ALA A 183 6.92 56.66 -29.55
N GLY A 184 6.17 56.49 -28.45
CA GLY A 184 4.73 56.22 -28.52
C GLY A 184 4.13 55.72 -27.21
N ARG A 185 3.23 56.52 -26.62
CA ARG A 185 2.40 56.21 -25.45
C ARG A 185 1.94 54.74 -25.35
N ALA A 186 2.32 54.05 -24.27
CA ALA A 186 1.68 52.80 -23.84
C ALA A 186 1.79 52.51 -22.32
N ALA A 187 2.07 53.53 -21.48
CA ALA A 187 2.27 53.33 -20.03
C ALA A 187 0.97 53.02 -19.25
N ASP A 188 -0.20 53.38 -19.79
CA ASP A 188 -1.51 53.23 -19.13
C ASP A 188 -2.36 52.07 -19.71
N ALA A 189 -1.74 51.12 -20.42
CA ALA A 189 -2.44 50.10 -21.20
C ALA A 189 -2.05 48.64 -20.87
N VAL A 190 -1.62 48.34 -19.63
CA VAL A 190 -1.67 46.96 -19.08
C VAL A 190 -3.13 46.63 -18.71
N GLY A 191 -4.01 46.71 -19.71
CA GLY A 191 -5.43 46.92 -19.55
C GLY A 191 -6.24 45.63 -19.61
N TYR A 192 -6.51 45.03 -18.45
CA TYR A 192 -7.52 43.98 -18.23
C TYR A 192 -7.42 42.68 -19.06
N ALA A 193 -6.44 42.57 -19.97
CA ALA A 193 -6.46 41.60 -21.06
C ALA A 193 -5.50 40.42 -20.89
N ASP A 194 -4.59 40.46 -19.92
CA ASP A 194 -3.38 39.62 -19.93
C ASP A 194 -3.43 38.43 -18.94
N TYR A 195 -4.34 38.44 -17.96
CA TYR A 195 -4.53 37.33 -17.03
C TYR A 195 -5.62 36.39 -17.52
N ASN A 196 -5.23 35.40 -18.33
CA ASN A 196 -6.12 34.34 -18.77
C ASN A 196 -6.31 33.30 -17.65
N LEU A 197 -7.56 33.08 -17.24
CA LEU A 197 -7.92 32.11 -16.19
C LEU A 197 -8.02 30.71 -16.80
N ASN A 198 -7.07 29.83 -16.45
CA ASN A 198 -7.18 28.41 -16.74
C ASN A 198 -8.26 27.78 -15.82
N THR A 199 -9.51 27.84 -16.26
CA THR A 199 -10.69 27.32 -15.53
C THR A 199 -10.56 25.83 -15.19
N ALA A 200 -10.06 25.01 -16.12
CA ALA A 200 -9.82 23.59 -15.90
C ALA A 200 -8.67 23.32 -14.90
N GLY A 201 -7.66 24.19 -14.83
CA GLY A 201 -6.62 24.18 -13.80
C GLY A 201 -7.17 24.56 -12.43
N ALA A 202 -7.95 25.64 -12.36
CA ALA A 202 -8.57 26.13 -11.13
C ALA A 202 -9.60 25.14 -10.54
N ASP A 203 -10.42 24.51 -11.37
CA ASP A 203 -11.35 23.45 -10.96
C ASP A 203 -10.62 22.20 -10.43
N ARG A 204 -9.50 21.80 -11.07
CA ARG A 204 -8.66 20.69 -10.59
C ARG A 204 -8.02 21.01 -9.24
N GLU A 205 -7.46 22.21 -9.09
CA GLU A 205 -6.90 22.69 -7.82
C GLU A 205 -7.98 22.72 -6.72
N SER A 206 -9.15 23.28 -6.99
CA SER A 206 -10.28 23.33 -6.06
C SER A 206 -10.68 21.94 -5.56
N ARG A 207 -10.84 20.96 -6.47
CA ARG A 207 -11.12 19.56 -6.11
C ARG A 207 -9.98 18.92 -5.32
N ALA A 208 -8.72 19.21 -5.65
CA ALA A 208 -7.56 18.68 -4.93
C ALA A 208 -7.47 19.24 -3.49
N LEU A 209 -7.73 20.53 -3.30
CA LEU A 209 -7.79 21.17 -1.98
C LEU A 209 -8.97 20.63 -1.16
N GLY A 210 -10.15 20.49 -1.76
CA GLY A 210 -11.31 19.87 -1.11
C GLY A 210 -11.04 18.43 -0.68
N GLY A 211 -10.44 17.61 -1.54
CA GLY A 211 -10.04 16.23 -1.20
C GLY A 211 -8.99 16.15 -0.09
N ARG A 212 -8.08 17.12 0.01
CA ARG A 212 -7.14 17.23 1.14
C ARG A 212 -7.84 17.68 2.43
N LEU A 213 -8.81 18.58 2.34
CA LEU A 213 -9.59 19.06 3.48
C LEU A 213 -10.45 17.94 4.08
N GLU A 214 -11.12 17.13 3.27
CA GLU A 214 -11.87 15.95 3.75
C GLU A 214 -10.95 14.89 4.36
N LYS A 215 -9.73 14.69 3.81
CA LYS A 215 -8.71 13.86 4.46
C LYS A 215 -8.32 14.41 5.84
N ALA A 216 -7.98 15.70 5.93
CA ALA A 216 -7.63 16.35 7.19
C ALA A 216 -8.77 16.26 8.23
N ARG A 217 -10.02 16.41 7.76
CA ARG A 217 -11.23 16.19 8.56
C ARG A 217 -11.32 14.76 9.08
N SER A 218 -11.17 13.75 8.21
CA SER A 218 -11.22 12.34 8.62
C SER A 218 -10.12 11.99 9.63
N SER A 219 -8.91 12.54 9.48
CA SER A 219 -7.81 12.37 10.44
C SER A 219 -8.06 13.08 11.78
N LEU A 220 -8.85 14.16 11.79
CA LEU A 220 -9.26 14.86 13.00
C LEU A 220 -10.40 14.11 13.71
N GLU A 221 -11.39 13.61 12.96
CA GLU A 221 -12.53 12.84 13.48
C GLU A 221 -12.14 11.41 13.93
N ALA A 222 -11.13 10.79 13.30
CA ALA A 222 -10.56 9.50 13.71
C ALA A 222 -9.61 9.59 14.92
N GLY A 223 -9.35 10.80 15.43
CA GLY A 223 -8.64 10.98 16.71
C GLY A 223 -9.40 10.34 17.88
N PRO A 224 -8.71 9.96 18.98
CA PRO A 224 -9.34 9.26 20.09
C PRO A 224 -10.46 10.09 20.72
N GLY A 225 -11.71 9.64 20.51
CA GLY A 225 -12.91 10.36 20.88
C GLY A 225 -12.95 10.78 22.35
N GLY A 226 -13.00 12.09 22.60
CA GLY A 226 -13.33 12.68 23.90
C GLY A 226 -12.28 12.64 25.01
N GLY A 227 -11.11 12.01 24.79
CA GLY A 227 -10.08 11.82 25.83
C GLY A 227 -9.05 12.95 25.95
N GLU A 228 -8.37 13.30 24.85
CA GLU A 228 -7.24 14.25 24.89
C GLU A 228 -7.70 15.72 24.93
N LYS A 229 -7.87 16.25 26.14
CA LYS A 229 -7.96 17.72 26.39
C LYS A 229 -6.59 18.42 26.22
N GLY A 230 -5.85 18.08 25.17
CA GLY A 230 -4.54 18.64 24.86
C GLY A 230 -4.63 19.89 23.98
N GLY A 231 -3.79 20.90 24.25
CA GLY A 231 -3.73 22.14 23.46
C GLY A 231 -3.47 21.92 21.96
N VAL A 232 -2.79 20.83 21.60
CA VAL A 232 -2.51 20.42 20.20
C VAL A 232 -3.79 20.02 19.45
N HIS A 233 -4.79 19.43 20.12
CA HIS A 233 -6.07 19.11 19.47
C HIS A 233 -6.93 20.37 19.29
N ALA A 234 -6.88 21.30 20.25
CA ALA A 234 -7.58 22.58 20.14
C ALA A 234 -6.98 23.47 19.03
N SER A 235 -5.65 23.53 18.91
CA SER A 235 -4.99 24.28 17.84
C SER A 235 -5.25 23.66 16.46
N GLN A 236 -5.12 22.34 16.29
CA GLN A 236 -5.47 21.69 15.02
C GLN A 236 -6.93 21.96 14.61
N ARG A 237 -7.88 21.89 15.55
CA ARG A 237 -9.29 22.19 15.24
C ARG A 237 -9.49 23.64 14.81
N ARG A 238 -8.86 24.60 15.49
CA ARG A 238 -8.86 26.01 15.08
C ARG A 238 -8.29 26.22 13.68
N ILE A 239 -7.13 25.61 13.38
CA ILE A 239 -6.49 25.70 12.06
C ILE A 239 -7.39 25.06 11.00
N PHE A 240 -8.04 23.94 11.30
CA PHE A 240 -9.01 23.29 10.41
C PHE A 240 -10.22 24.20 10.12
N ASP A 241 -10.84 24.78 11.15
CA ASP A 241 -11.99 25.68 11.00
C ASP A 241 -11.62 26.92 10.16
N GLU A 242 -10.42 27.48 10.37
CA GLU A 242 -9.84 28.57 9.56
C GLU A 242 -9.57 28.13 8.11
N THR A 243 -9.02 26.93 7.90
CA THR A 243 -8.78 26.36 6.57
C THR A 243 -10.08 26.13 5.81
N PHE A 244 -11.11 25.63 6.49
CA PHE A 244 -12.45 25.43 5.93
C PHE A 244 -13.09 26.76 5.52
N PHE A 245 -12.95 27.80 6.35
CA PHE A 245 -13.38 29.15 6.00
C PHE A 245 -12.65 29.69 4.75
N LEU A 246 -11.31 29.63 4.73
CA LEU A 246 -10.50 30.08 3.59
C LEU A 246 -10.79 29.30 2.31
N TYR A 247 -11.02 27.98 2.41
CA TYR A 247 -11.41 27.14 1.29
C TYR A 247 -12.80 27.52 0.75
N ARG A 248 -13.77 27.80 1.64
CA ARG A 248 -15.09 28.32 1.25
C ARG A 248 -14.96 29.67 0.53
N GLU A 249 -14.14 30.60 1.02
CA GLU A 249 -13.89 31.87 0.33
C GLU A 249 -13.23 31.67 -1.04
N PHE A 250 -12.26 30.75 -1.16
CA PHE A 250 -11.63 30.39 -2.42
C PHE A 250 -12.65 29.84 -3.44
N VAL A 251 -13.51 28.90 -3.01
CA VAL A 251 -14.57 28.33 -3.87
C VAL A 251 -15.58 29.40 -4.29
N VAL A 252 -15.98 30.31 -3.39
CA VAL A 252 -16.90 31.42 -3.73
C VAL A 252 -16.26 32.40 -4.70
N ALA A 253 -14.99 32.78 -4.50
CA ALA A 253 -14.26 33.65 -5.41
C ALA A 253 -14.11 33.02 -6.80
N LEU A 254 -13.77 31.73 -6.87
CA LEU A 254 -13.64 30.98 -8.11
C LEU A 254 -14.99 30.83 -8.83
N ALA A 255 -16.08 30.58 -8.09
CA ALA A 255 -17.43 30.52 -8.65
C ALA A 255 -17.90 31.86 -9.25
N GLY A 256 -17.54 33.00 -8.62
CA GLY A 256 -17.82 34.34 -9.15
C GLY A 256 -17.10 34.69 -10.45
N LEU A 257 -16.06 33.93 -10.80
CA LEU A 257 -15.26 34.09 -12.03
C LEU A 257 -15.60 33.04 -13.09
N LYS A 258 -16.53 32.10 -12.79
CA LYS A 258 -16.91 31.02 -13.70
C LYS A 258 -17.50 31.57 -15.01
N GLY A 259 -17.00 31.07 -16.13
CA GLY A 259 -17.39 31.53 -17.48
C GLY A 259 -16.61 32.75 -17.99
N ARG A 260 -15.72 33.35 -17.19
CA ARG A 260 -14.80 34.40 -17.65
C ARG A 260 -13.47 33.76 -18.06
N ALA A 261 -13.01 34.03 -19.28
CA ALA A 261 -11.68 33.64 -19.73
C ALA A 261 -10.58 34.60 -19.24
N LYS A 262 -10.93 35.86 -18.97
CA LYS A 262 -10.01 36.92 -18.52
C LYS A 262 -10.47 37.46 -17.16
N ILE A 263 -9.51 37.74 -16.28
CA ILE A 263 -9.74 38.27 -14.93
C ILE A 263 -8.85 39.48 -14.66
N THR A 264 -9.21 40.30 -13.67
CA THR A 264 -8.38 41.45 -13.29
C THR A 264 -7.14 40.99 -12.51
N ARG A 265 -6.12 41.86 -12.44
CA ARG A 265 -4.92 41.64 -11.61
C ARG A 265 -5.28 41.46 -10.13
N GLU A 266 -6.30 42.16 -9.65
CA GLU A 266 -6.80 42.07 -8.27
C GLU A 266 -7.53 40.75 -8.01
N GLU A 267 -8.38 40.31 -8.95
CA GLU A 267 -9.05 39.00 -8.90
C GLU A 267 -8.02 37.85 -8.90
N ALA A 268 -7.02 37.92 -9.79
CA ALA A 268 -5.92 36.95 -9.86
C ALA A 268 -5.08 36.92 -8.57
N GLY A 269 -4.71 38.10 -8.05
CA GLY A 269 -3.98 38.24 -6.79
C GLY A 269 -4.75 37.70 -5.59
N ARG A 270 -6.07 37.95 -5.53
CA ARG A 270 -6.95 37.42 -4.48
C ARG A 270 -7.07 35.90 -4.53
N LEU A 271 -7.28 35.31 -5.71
CA LEU A 271 -7.32 33.85 -5.88
C LEU A 271 -6.00 33.21 -5.44
N GLU A 272 -4.86 33.77 -5.84
CA GLU A 272 -3.55 33.23 -5.50
C GLU A 272 -3.24 33.38 -3.99
N ALA A 273 -3.64 34.50 -3.37
CA ALA A 273 -3.53 34.68 -1.92
C ALA A 273 -4.36 33.64 -1.15
N LEU A 274 -5.63 33.46 -1.53
CA LEU A 274 -6.51 32.44 -0.94
C LEU A 274 -5.93 31.02 -1.14
N ARG A 275 -5.47 30.69 -2.35
CA ARG A 275 -4.82 29.40 -2.65
C ARG A 275 -3.61 29.15 -1.77
N ARG A 276 -2.75 30.16 -1.58
CA ARG A 276 -1.56 30.07 -0.70
C ARG A 276 -1.95 29.87 0.75
N SER A 277 -2.93 30.61 1.28
CA SER A 277 -3.38 30.45 2.66
C SER A 277 -4.00 29.07 2.93
N VAL A 278 -4.84 28.57 2.02
CA VAL A 278 -5.40 27.20 2.14
C VAL A 278 -4.28 26.15 2.07
N ARG A 279 -3.33 26.27 1.13
CA ARG A 279 -2.18 25.35 1.04
C ARG A 279 -1.28 25.40 2.27
N LYS A 280 -1.02 26.58 2.84
CA LYS A 280 -0.25 26.76 4.07
C LYS A 280 -0.91 26.00 5.22
N ASN A 281 -2.18 26.29 5.51
CA ASN A 281 -2.86 25.72 6.66
C ASN A 281 -3.09 24.20 6.47
N LEU A 282 -3.32 23.70 5.25
CA LEU A 282 -3.33 22.26 4.97
C LEU A 282 -1.97 21.60 5.26
N GLY A 283 -0.86 22.21 4.85
CA GLY A 283 0.49 21.70 5.15
C GLY A 283 0.81 21.71 6.64
N GLU A 284 0.34 22.73 7.36
CA GLU A 284 0.44 22.81 8.82
C GLU A 284 -0.38 21.71 9.52
N LEU A 285 -1.63 21.46 9.09
CA LEU A 285 -2.46 20.36 9.59
C LEU A 285 -1.83 18.98 9.34
N GLU A 286 -1.26 18.78 8.15
CA GLU A 286 -0.59 17.54 7.78
C GLU A 286 0.65 17.31 8.68
N ALA A 287 1.49 18.33 8.83
CA ALA A 287 2.66 18.28 9.73
C ALA A 287 2.27 18.06 11.20
N LEU A 288 1.25 18.76 11.71
CA LEU A 288 0.72 18.55 13.07
C LEU A 288 0.13 17.15 13.28
N SER A 289 -0.43 16.53 12.23
CA SER A 289 -0.93 15.15 12.27
C SER A 289 0.21 14.13 12.40
N VAL A 290 1.30 14.33 11.65
CA VAL A 290 2.53 13.55 11.75
C VAL A 290 3.14 13.69 13.15
N MET A 291 3.23 14.91 13.69
CA MET A 291 3.74 15.15 15.05
C MET A 291 2.90 14.44 16.13
N ARG A 292 1.56 14.44 16.02
CA ARG A 292 0.69 13.68 16.93
C ARG A 292 1.02 12.19 16.89
N GLU A 293 1.16 11.63 15.70
CA GLU A 293 1.39 10.19 15.52
C GLU A 293 2.79 9.75 16.00
N ILE A 294 3.81 10.60 15.77
CA ILE A 294 5.14 10.44 16.37
C ILE A 294 5.03 10.42 17.90
N ASN A 295 4.39 11.43 18.50
CA ASN A 295 4.28 11.55 19.95
C ASN A 295 3.48 10.40 20.57
N ARG A 296 2.39 9.95 19.92
CA ARG A 296 1.57 8.80 20.34
C ARG A 296 2.39 7.51 20.38
N ARG A 297 3.17 7.25 19.33
CA ARG A 297 4.01 6.04 19.24
C ARG A 297 5.23 6.11 20.13
N ALA A 298 5.92 7.25 20.19
CA ALA A 298 7.04 7.47 21.10
C ALA A 298 6.63 7.28 22.57
N GLY A 299 5.43 7.76 22.94
CA GLY A 299 4.84 7.53 24.27
C GLY A 299 4.50 6.07 24.60
N ALA A 300 4.45 5.18 23.60
CA ALA A 300 4.24 3.74 23.79
C ALA A 300 5.56 2.94 23.93
N ILE A 301 6.73 3.55 23.66
CA ILE A 301 8.03 2.87 23.77
C ILE A 301 8.46 2.84 25.26
N PRO A 302 8.71 1.67 25.87
CA PRO A 302 9.29 1.58 27.21
C PRO A 302 10.71 2.15 27.21
N GLY A 303 10.99 3.13 28.07
CA GLY A 303 12.28 3.87 28.06
C GLY A 303 13.50 3.03 28.47
N ASP A 304 13.28 1.85 29.05
CA ASP A 304 14.26 0.85 29.45
C ASP A 304 14.45 -0.28 28.42
N ALA A 305 13.63 -0.33 27.37
CA ALA A 305 13.77 -1.36 26.33
C ALA A 305 15.05 -1.17 25.49
N PRO A 306 15.71 -2.26 25.05
CA PRO A 306 16.86 -2.18 24.14
C PRO A 306 16.50 -1.37 22.89
N GLY A 307 17.39 -0.50 22.42
CA GLY A 307 17.15 0.38 21.28
C GLY A 307 16.20 1.58 21.53
N ALA A 308 15.43 1.62 22.62
CA ALA A 308 14.42 2.66 22.88
C ALA A 308 15.01 4.07 22.84
N LYS A 309 16.21 4.28 23.40
CA LYS A 309 16.89 5.58 23.42
C LYS A 309 17.13 6.16 22.01
N ALA A 310 17.45 5.31 21.03
CA ALA A 310 17.68 5.74 19.66
C ALA A 310 16.34 6.06 18.96
N LEU A 311 15.32 5.20 19.07
CA LEU A 311 13.99 5.47 18.51
C LEU A 311 13.33 6.74 19.09
N LEU A 312 13.54 6.99 20.39
CA LEU A 312 13.07 8.21 21.07
C LEU A 312 13.89 9.46 20.69
N ALA A 313 15.18 9.31 20.38
CA ALA A 313 15.98 10.41 19.83
C ALA A 313 15.53 10.78 18.42
N ASP A 314 15.32 9.80 17.54
CA ASP A 314 14.76 10.02 16.20
C ASP A 314 13.38 10.67 16.24
N ALA A 315 12.50 10.22 17.17
CA ALA A 315 11.20 10.83 17.38
C ALA A 315 11.29 12.32 17.72
N ARG A 316 12.24 12.70 18.59
CA ARG A 316 12.50 14.12 18.93
C ARG A 316 13.06 14.90 17.75
N LEU A 317 14.00 14.34 16.98
CA LEU A 317 14.54 14.99 15.78
C LEU A 317 13.44 15.27 14.74
N MET A 318 12.49 14.34 14.55
CA MET A 318 11.34 14.57 13.68
C MET A 318 10.35 15.58 14.28
N GLU A 319 10.12 15.57 15.59
CA GLU A 319 9.28 16.57 16.27
C GLU A 319 9.85 17.98 16.11
N GLU A 320 11.17 18.14 16.26
CA GLU A 320 11.91 19.39 15.99
C GLU A 320 11.84 19.78 14.51
N ALA A 321 12.02 18.83 13.59
CA ALA A 321 11.91 19.08 12.15
C ALA A 321 10.51 19.56 11.74
N VAL A 322 9.44 18.99 12.32
CA VAL A 322 8.06 19.47 12.14
C VAL A 322 7.85 20.86 12.74
N LYS A 323 8.32 21.13 13.97
CA LYS A 323 8.24 22.47 14.58
C LYS A 323 8.95 23.51 13.71
N ASN A 324 10.14 23.19 13.20
CA ASN A 324 10.91 24.04 12.29
C ASN A 324 10.20 24.26 10.95
N PHE A 325 9.51 23.25 10.41
CA PHE A 325 8.68 23.39 9.22
C PHE A 325 7.50 24.35 9.44
N ILE A 326 6.74 24.17 10.52
CA ILE A 326 5.58 25.02 10.86
C ILE A 326 6.03 26.48 11.09
N SER A 327 7.02 26.71 11.95
CA SER A 327 7.59 28.06 12.14
C SER A 327 8.23 28.64 10.87
N GLY A 328 8.62 27.81 9.91
CA GLY A 328 9.09 28.23 8.59
C GLY A 328 7.95 28.75 7.70
N LEU A 329 6.77 28.13 7.77
CA LEU A 329 5.56 28.55 7.04
C LEU A 329 4.96 29.87 7.56
N GLU A 330 5.17 30.19 8.83
CA GLU A 330 4.69 31.45 9.43
C GLU A 330 5.52 32.67 9.01
N LYS A 331 6.83 32.49 8.85
CA LYS A 331 7.80 33.61 8.75
C LYS A 331 8.13 34.04 7.32
N ASP A 332 7.81 33.24 6.31
CA ASP A 332 8.29 33.45 4.95
C ASP A 332 7.31 32.95 3.86
N PRO A 333 6.68 33.85 3.08
CA PRO A 333 5.77 33.48 2.00
C PRO A 333 6.42 32.67 0.87
N GLU A 334 7.73 32.81 0.63
CA GLU A 334 8.42 32.06 -0.42
C GLU A 334 8.64 30.59 0.00
N LYS A 335 8.78 30.32 1.30
CA LYS A 335 8.84 28.94 1.83
C LYS A 335 7.53 28.16 1.60
N ILE A 336 6.40 28.82 1.35
CA ILE A 336 5.14 28.15 0.96
C ILE A 336 5.29 27.43 -0.39
N LYS A 337 6.09 27.97 -1.34
CA LYS A 337 6.38 27.29 -2.62
C LYS A 337 7.20 26.02 -2.41
N ALA A 338 8.20 26.09 -1.52
CA ALA A 338 9.07 24.97 -1.14
C ALA A 338 8.46 24.00 -0.10
N ALA A 339 7.24 24.26 0.38
CA ALA A 339 6.61 23.47 1.44
C ALA A 339 6.29 22.03 1.01
N GLY A 340 5.87 21.83 -0.25
CA GLY A 340 5.50 20.52 -0.78
C GLY A 340 6.65 19.49 -0.72
N PRO A 341 7.83 19.78 -1.33
CA PRO A 341 9.00 18.90 -1.24
C PRO A 341 9.43 18.60 0.19
N ARG A 342 9.50 19.62 1.06
CA ARG A 342 9.89 19.46 2.48
C ARG A 342 8.91 18.60 3.27
N LEU A 343 7.61 18.73 3.01
CA LEU A 343 6.58 17.90 3.65
C LEU A 343 6.68 16.44 3.17
N ALA A 344 7.04 16.21 1.91
CA ALA A 344 7.30 14.87 1.38
C ALA A 344 8.60 14.24 1.95
N GLU A 345 9.64 15.04 2.22
CA GLU A 345 10.84 14.59 2.93
C GLU A 345 10.54 14.21 4.38
N LEU A 346 9.77 15.04 5.11
CA LEU A 346 9.27 14.72 6.45
C LEU A 346 8.40 13.45 6.44
N GLY A 347 7.54 13.28 5.43
CA GLY A 347 6.74 12.07 5.23
C GLY A 347 7.60 10.82 5.09
N LYS A 348 8.61 10.83 4.21
CA LYS A 348 9.56 9.71 4.03
C LYS A 348 10.34 9.39 5.31
N ALA A 349 10.80 10.41 6.05
CA ALA A 349 11.48 10.21 7.32
C ALA A 349 10.56 9.55 8.36
N PHE A 350 9.30 10.00 8.43
CA PHE A 350 8.28 9.45 9.30
C PHE A 350 7.86 8.02 8.91
N GLU A 351 7.76 7.70 7.63
CA GLU A 351 7.52 6.34 7.11
C GLU A 351 8.67 5.38 7.48
N PHE A 352 9.92 5.83 7.31
CA PHE A 352 11.09 5.04 7.69
C PHE A 352 11.16 4.81 9.21
N TRP A 353 10.93 5.84 10.02
CA TRP A 353 10.85 5.67 11.48
C TRP A 353 9.66 4.78 11.89
N THR A 354 8.52 4.89 11.20
CA THR A 354 7.36 4.00 11.36
C THR A 354 7.74 2.54 11.14
N LEU A 355 8.51 2.24 10.09
CA LEU A 355 9.01 0.88 9.83
C LEU A 355 9.87 0.37 11.00
N LYS A 356 10.82 1.19 11.49
CA LYS A 356 11.68 0.83 12.63
C LYS A 356 10.87 0.62 13.91
N PHE A 357 9.92 1.50 14.21
CA PHE A 357 9.01 1.38 15.35
C PHE A 357 8.19 0.08 15.27
N SER A 358 7.56 -0.22 14.14
CA SER A 358 6.71 -1.42 14.00
C SER A 358 7.51 -2.72 14.08
N ALA A 359 8.75 -2.75 13.55
CA ALA A 359 9.64 -3.89 13.72
C ALA A 359 10.10 -4.06 15.18
N HIS A 360 10.39 -2.95 15.88
CA HIS A 360 10.75 -2.95 17.30
C HIS A 360 9.60 -3.42 18.18
N GLU A 361 8.38 -2.95 17.95
CA GLU A 361 7.16 -3.37 18.65
C GLU A 361 6.92 -4.87 18.49
N ARG A 362 6.98 -5.40 17.26
CA ARG A 362 6.85 -6.85 17.00
C ARG A 362 7.93 -7.67 17.70
N LEU A 363 9.19 -7.23 17.67
CA LEU A 363 10.29 -7.90 18.40
C LEU A 363 10.10 -7.82 19.92
N MET A 364 9.56 -6.73 20.47
CA MET A 364 9.21 -6.61 21.89
C MET A 364 8.06 -7.57 22.27
N CYS A 365 7.03 -7.69 21.44
CA CYS A 365 5.95 -8.67 21.61
C CYS A 365 6.47 -10.11 21.49
N LEU A 366 7.40 -10.38 20.58
CA LEU A 366 8.04 -11.69 20.46
C LEU A 366 8.91 -12.00 21.70
N LYS A 367 9.70 -11.03 22.18
CA LYS A 367 10.49 -11.14 23.42
C LYS A 367 9.60 -11.46 24.61
N SER A 368 8.49 -10.74 24.79
CA SER A 368 7.58 -10.97 25.92
C SER A 368 6.85 -12.32 25.82
N ARG A 369 6.47 -12.77 24.61
CA ARG A 369 5.92 -14.12 24.38
C ARG A 369 6.93 -15.23 24.69
N ILE A 370 8.20 -15.07 24.33
CA ILE A 370 9.24 -16.06 24.64
C ILE A 370 9.62 -16.05 26.13
N ALA A 371 9.67 -14.87 26.77
CA ALA A 371 9.99 -14.74 28.19
C ALA A 371 8.85 -15.20 29.11
N GLY A 372 7.60 -14.89 28.77
CA GLY A 372 6.39 -15.34 29.48
C GLY A 372 6.02 -16.80 29.24
N ARG A 373 6.92 -17.58 28.63
CA ARG A 373 6.67 -18.97 28.23
C ARG A 373 6.69 -19.91 29.44
N GLY A 374 5.54 -20.53 29.70
CA GLY A 374 5.39 -21.66 30.62
C GLY A 374 4.73 -22.87 29.97
N PHE A 375 4.62 -23.97 30.72
CA PHE A 375 3.74 -25.08 30.36
C PHE A 375 2.31 -24.73 30.78
N SER A 376 1.32 -24.99 29.92
CA SER A 376 -0.07 -24.62 30.20
C SER A 376 -0.78 -25.55 31.20
N CYS A 377 -0.20 -26.73 31.46
CA CYS A 377 -0.69 -27.72 32.41
C CYS A 377 0.42 -28.73 32.78
N VAL A 378 0.12 -29.66 33.69
CA VAL A 378 1.07 -30.70 34.13
C VAL A 378 1.36 -31.70 33.00
N PHE A 379 0.34 -32.10 32.24
CA PHE A 379 0.48 -33.01 31.12
C PHE A 379 1.37 -32.44 30.01
N ASP A 380 1.25 -31.14 29.71
CA ASP A 380 2.11 -30.41 28.77
C ASP A 380 3.60 -30.50 29.15
N LYS A 381 3.91 -30.33 30.44
CA LYS A 381 5.27 -30.51 30.98
C LYS A 381 5.76 -31.97 30.86
N LEU A 382 4.88 -32.95 31.08
CA LEU A 382 5.22 -34.38 30.97
C LEU A 382 5.47 -34.80 29.51
N VAL A 383 4.59 -34.39 28.59
CA VAL A 383 4.73 -34.63 27.14
C VAL A 383 6.01 -33.97 26.62
N PHE A 384 6.27 -32.71 26.98
CA PHE A 384 7.53 -32.05 26.62
C PHE A 384 8.75 -32.79 27.16
N GLY A 385 8.73 -33.19 28.45
CA GLY A 385 9.84 -33.92 29.06
C GLY A 385 10.11 -35.28 28.44
N TYR A 386 9.05 -36.01 28.05
CA TYR A 386 9.14 -37.27 27.32
C TYR A 386 9.76 -37.05 25.92
N LEU A 387 9.20 -36.11 25.14
CA LEU A 387 9.70 -35.81 23.80
C LEU A 387 11.15 -35.31 23.84
N ALA A 388 11.50 -34.42 24.77
CA ALA A 388 12.86 -33.92 24.92
C ALA A 388 13.89 -35.02 25.24
N ARG A 389 13.48 -36.09 25.92
CA ARG A 389 14.34 -37.22 26.29
C ARG A 389 14.46 -38.28 25.20
N PHE A 390 13.37 -38.61 24.50
CA PHE A 390 13.33 -39.77 23.59
C PHE A 390 13.16 -39.39 22.11
N HIS A 391 12.62 -38.21 21.82
CA HIS A 391 12.35 -37.71 20.47
C HIS A 391 12.81 -36.23 20.31
N PRO A 392 14.10 -35.90 20.54
CA PRO A 392 14.58 -34.52 20.52
C PRO A 392 14.41 -33.81 19.16
N ALA A 393 14.25 -34.59 18.07
CA ALA A 393 13.93 -34.08 16.73
C ALA A 393 12.45 -33.69 16.54
N ALA A 394 11.56 -33.98 17.49
CA ALA A 394 10.16 -33.60 17.41
C ALA A 394 10.00 -32.08 17.40
N ASP A 395 9.10 -31.55 16.57
CA ASP A 395 8.94 -30.11 16.35
C ASP A 395 8.71 -29.32 17.64
N TYR A 396 7.95 -29.85 18.60
CA TYR A 396 7.71 -29.17 19.88
C TYR A 396 9.01 -28.93 20.68
N VAL A 397 10.00 -29.84 20.59
CA VAL A 397 11.32 -29.70 21.22
C VAL A 397 12.25 -28.83 20.38
N ARG A 398 12.26 -29.04 19.05
CA ARG A 398 13.08 -28.28 18.11
C ARG A 398 12.74 -26.78 18.11
N LEU A 399 11.47 -26.43 17.96
CA LEU A 399 10.97 -25.05 18.02
C LEU A 399 11.22 -24.42 19.40
N SER A 400 11.09 -25.22 20.47
CA SER A 400 11.41 -24.79 21.83
C SER A 400 12.87 -24.36 21.98
N ALA A 401 13.80 -25.14 21.44
CA ALA A 401 15.23 -24.84 21.47
C ALA A 401 15.58 -23.64 20.57
N ALA A 402 14.98 -23.58 19.37
CA ALA A 402 15.15 -22.45 18.44
C ALA A 402 14.75 -21.12 19.09
N LEU A 403 13.53 -21.01 19.63
CA LEU A 403 13.04 -19.79 20.28
C LEU A 403 13.86 -19.40 21.52
N ALA A 404 14.35 -20.38 22.29
CA ALA A 404 15.27 -20.12 23.40
C ALA A 404 16.66 -19.62 22.93
N GLY A 405 17.07 -19.96 21.72
CA GLY A 405 18.20 -19.34 21.02
C GLY A 405 17.90 -17.90 20.63
N LYS A 406 16.78 -17.66 19.91
CA LYS A 406 16.34 -16.32 19.47
C LYS A 406 16.22 -15.33 20.64
N ALA A 407 15.75 -15.79 21.81
CA ALA A 407 15.65 -14.97 23.02
C ALA A 407 16.97 -14.36 23.53
N LYS A 408 18.11 -15.00 23.26
CA LYS A 408 19.43 -14.50 23.72
C LYS A 408 19.96 -13.34 22.87
N THR A 409 19.48 -13.24 21.63
CA THR A 409 19.95 -12.29 20.61
C THR A 409 18.93 -11.22 20.25
N ILE A 410 17.67 -11.37 20.69
CA ILE A 410 16.58 -10.44 20.39
C ILE A 410 16.86 -9.01 20.87
N ASP A 411 17.63 -8.83 21.94
CA ASP A 411 17.98 -7.50 22.47
C ASP A 411 18.97 -6.75 21.57
N GLY A 412 19.97 -7.45 21.03
CA GLY A 412 20.85 -6.90 19.99
C GLY A 412 20.11 -6.61 18.68
N SER A 413 19.07 -7.39 18.37
CA SER A 413 18.21 -7.12 17.21
C SER A 413 17.25 -5.95 17.42
N LEU A 414 16.74 -5.73 18.64
CA LEU A 414 15.99 -4.52 19.02
C LEU A 414 16.87 -3.26 18.90
N GLU A 415 18.13 -3.35 19.32
CA GLU A 415 19.12 -2.28 19.14
C GLU A 415 19.47 -2.03 17.66
N GLY A 416 19.71 -3.09 16.89
CA GLY A 416 19.96 -3.01 15.44
C GLY A 416 18.80 -2.37 14.68
N VAL A 417 17.56 -2.77 14.96
CA VAL A 417 16.35 -2.16 14.38
C VAL A 417 16.28 -0.67 14.70
N ALA A 418 16.57 -0.28 15.94
CA ALA A 418 16.56 1.13 16.33
C ALA A 418 17.64 1.95 15.59
N ALA A 419 18.85 1.40 15.49
CA ALA A 419 19.98 2.00 14.78
C ALA A 419 19.82 2.03 13.25
N GLY A 420 18.95 1.19 12.68
CA GLY A 420 18.87 0.98 11.23
C GLY A 420 19.96 0.05 10.68
N ASP A 421 20.64 -0.69 11.55
CA ASP A 421 21.59 -1.73 11.20
C ASP A 421 20.84 -3.05 10.95
N TYR A 422 20.68 -3.40 9.67
CA TYR A 422 19.97 -4.60 9.24
C TYR A 422 20.71 -5.90 9.56
N GLU A 423 22.03 -5.89 9.71
CA GLU A 423 22.80 -7.08 10.09
C GLU A 423 22.57 -7.38 11.58
N SER A 424 22.70 -6.36 12.44
CA SER A 424 22.38 -6.47 13.87
C SER A 424 20.89 -6.80 14.10
N ALA A 425 19.98 -6.15 13.35
CA ALA A 425 18.55 -6.44 13.39
C ALA A 425 18.22 -7.90 13.01
N ALA A 426 19.06 -8.55 12.20
CA ALA A 426 18.89 -9.94 11.80
C ALA A 426 19.53 -10.97 12.74
N LEU A 427 20.29 -10.58 13.77
CA LEU A 427 21.00 -11.51 14.66
C LEU A 427 20.10 -12.58 15.30
N PHE A 428 18.87 -12.23 15.69
CA PHE A 428 17.90 -13.20 16.23
C PHE A 428 17.48 -14.30 15.25
N SER A 429 17.72 -14.12 13.94
CA SER A 429 17.42 -15.10 12.89
C SER A 429 18.59 -16.03 12.52
N GLY A 430 19.78 -15.85 13.09
CA GLY A 430 20.93 -16.72 12.83
C GLY A 430 21.61 -16.51 11.46
N GLY A 431 21.44 -15.35 10.82
CA GLY A 431 22.27 -14.92 9.68
C GLY A 431 21.88 -15.43 8.29
N GLY A 432 20.69 -16.01 8.10
CA GLY A 432 20.21 -16.43 6.77
C GLY A 432 19.86 -15.26 5.84
N GLY A 433 19.83 -15.51 4.52
CA GLY A 433 19.33 -14.55 3.53
C GLY A 433 17.79 -14.45 3.58
N GLY A 434 17.27 -13.24 3.75
CA GLY A 434 15.84 -12.95 3.90
C GLY A 434 15.62 -11.60 4.59
N THR A 435 14.48 -10.96 4.34
CA THR A 435 14.16 -9.65 4.91
C THR A 435 13.89 -9.72 6.40
N LEU A 436 14.05 -8.59 7.10
CA LEU A 436 13.73 -8.51 8.54
C LEU A 436 12.26 -8.86 8.82
N ALA A 437 11.33 -8.47 7.94
CA ALA A 437 9.90 -8.72 8.12
C ALA A 437 9.56 -10.22 8.09
N GLU A 438 10.09 -10.95 7.10
CA GLU A 438 9.92 -12.41 6.98
C GLU A 438 10.51 -13.15 8.20
N LYS A 439 11.68 -12.70 8.68
CA LYS A 439 12.34 -13.30 9.85
C LYS A 439 11.57 -13.11 11.15
N ILE A 440 10.91 -11.96 11.33
CA ILE A 440 10.03 -11.69 12.47
C ILE A 440 8.77 -12.55 12.35
N GLU A 441 8.17 -12.62 11.16
CA GLU A 441 6.97 -13.42 10.89
C GLU A 441 7.21 -14.93 11.09
N GLU A 442 8.33 -15.46 10.62
CA GLU A 442 8.73 -16.86 10.87
C GLU A 442 8.83 -17.13 12.37
N ALA A 443 9.50 -16.27 13.13
CA ALA A 443 9.64 -16.45 14.58
C ALA A 443 8.31 -16.31 15.35
N GLU A 444 7.42 -15.42 14.90
CA GLU A 444 6.05 -15.30 15.43
C GLU A 444 5.21 -16.56 15.13
N ALA A 445 5.38 -17.14 13.94
CA ALA A 445 4.72 -18.38 13.53
C ALA A 445 5.26 -19.60 14.28
N GLU A 446 6.57 -19.69 14.52
CA GLU A 446 7.18 -20.70 15.40
C GLU A 446 6.62 -20.60 16.83
N ALA A 447 6.54 -19.39 17.39
CA ALA A 447 5.95 -19.15 18.70
C ALA A 447 4.46 -19.55 18.74
N ALA A 448 3.68 -19.24 17.69
CA ALA A 448 2.28 -19.64 17.60
C ALA A 448 2.10 -21.18 17.50
N ARG A 449 2.95 -21.88 16.73
CA ARG A 449 2.96 -23.36 16.67
C ARG A 449 3.30 -23.97 18.03
N LEU A 450 4.27 -23.39 18.73
CA LEU A 450 4.66 -23.82 20.07
C LEU A 450 3.52 -23.68 21.08
N GLU A 451 2.80 -22.55 21.05
CA GLU A 451 1.58 -22.35 21.83
C GLU A 451 0.48 -23.34 21.46
N SER A 452 0.32 -23.70 20.18
CA SER A 452 -0.71 -24.66 19.76
C SER A 452 -0.46 -26.07 20.32
N TYR A 453 0.79 -26.52 20.39
CA TYR A 453 1.11 -27.80 21.07
C TYR A 453 0.74 -27.74 22.55
N SER A 454 1.05 -26.64 23.23
CA SER A 454 0.70 -26.48 24.65
C SER A 454 -0.81 -26.46 24.88
N ARG A 455 -1.57 -25.75 24.05
CA ARG A 455 -3.05 -25.75 24.10
C ARG A 455 -3.64 -27.13 23.81
N PHE A 456 -3.07 -27.87 22.85
CA PHE A 456 -3.47 -29.24 22.53
C PHE A 456 -3.20 -30.20 23.68
N ASN A 457 -2.02 -30.13 24.32
CA ASN A 457 -1.70 -30.93 25.50
C ASN A 457 -2.64 -30.62 26.67
N ARG A 458 -3.04 -29.36 26.87
CA ARG A 458 -4.06 -29.00 27.87
C ARG A 458 -5.43 -29.60 27.56
N LEU A 459 -5.85 -29.60 26.28
CA LEU A 459 -7.09 -30.25 25.86
C LEU A 459 -7.02 -31.77 26.10
N LEU A 460 -5.92 -32.43 25.73
CA LEU A 460 -5.70 -33.84 26.02
C LEU A 460 -5.70 -34.16 27.51
N GLN A 461 -5.18 -33.27 28.37
CA GLN A 461 -5.26 -33.47 29.82
C GLN A 461 -6.71 -33.54 30.31
N PHE A 462 -7.59 -32.65 29.82
CA PHE A 462 -9.01 -32.70 30.16
C PHE A 462 -9.69 -33.96 29.61
N VAL A 463 -9.48 -34.31 28.34
CA VAL A 463 -10.04 -35.54 27.74
C VAL A 463 -9.57 -36.80 28.49
N PHE A 464 -8.31 -36.86 28.90
CA PHE A 464 -7.78 -37.98 29.68
C PHE A 464 -8.34 -37.99 31.11
N TRP A 465 -8.45 -36.83 31.75
CA TRP A 465 -9.05 -36.71 33.08
C TRP A 465 -10.53 -37.15 33.06
N ASP A 466 -11.30 -36.71 32.08
CA ASP A 466 -12.69 -37.11 31.94
C ASP A 466 -12.82 -38.60 31.58
N ALA A 467 -11.98 -39.13 30.69
CA ALA A 467 -12.04 -40.55 30.32
C ALA A 467 -11.61 -41.53 31.44
N PHE A 468 -10.66 -41.15 32.31
CA PHE A 468 -10.06 -42.07 33.30
C PHE A 468 -10.38 -41.74 34.76
N VAL A 469 -10.65 -40.47 35.08
CA VAL A 469 -10.92 -40.01 36.46
C VAL A 469 -12.39 -39.61 36.65
N ASN A 470 -13.10 -39.24 35.57
CA ASN A 470 -14.54 -38.98 35.58
C ASN A 470 -15.32 -39.71 34.45
N PRO A 471 -15.16 -41.05 34.29
CA PRO A 471 -15.71 -41.79 33.14
C PRO A 471 -17.24 -41.80 33.04
N LEU A 472 -17.95 -41.26 34.04
CA LEU A 472 -19.40 -41.13 34.11
C LEU A 472 -19.88 -39.69 33.85
N CYS A 473 -18.98 -38.76 33.47
CA CYS A 473 -19.27 -37.35 33.23
C CYS A 473 -20.02 -36.66 34.38
N LEU A 474 -19.65 -36.98 35.64
CA LEU A 474 -20.24 -36.35 36.82
C LEU A 474 -19.83 -34.88 36.87
N GLU A 475 -20.79 -33.96 36.92
CA GLU A 475 -20.47 -32.54 37.05
C GLU A 475 -19.76 -32.25 38.38
N PRO A 476 -18.65 -31.48 38.39
CA PRO A 476 -17.96 -31.13 39.62
C PRO A 476 -18.82 -30.21 40.48
N ALA A 477 -19.16 -30.68 41.68
CA ALA A 477 -20.03 -29.97 42.62
C ALA A 477 -19.53 -28.55 42.98
N PRO A 478 -20.39 -27.51 43.01
CA PRO A 478 -19.94 -26.13 43.15
C PRO A 478 -19.74 -25.67 44.63
N ARG A 479 -18.57 -26.03 45.23
CA ARG A 479 -17.91 -25.55 46.50
C ARG A 479 -17.97 -26.50 47.74
N GLY A 480 -16.89 -27.25 48.07
CA GLY A 480 -16.79 -28.16 49.25
C GLY A 480 -15.44 -28.86 49.53
N ILE A 481 -15.20 -30.11 49.07
CA ILE A 481 -13.82 -30.67 48.86
C ILE A 481 -13.09 -29.90 47.72
N ALA A 482 -13.25 -28.57 47.65
CA ALA A 482 -13.70 -27.85 46.44
C ALA A 482 -15.07 -28.32 45.86
N ALA A 483 -15.51 -29.56 46.11
CA ALA A 483 -16.82 -30.13 45.77
C ALA A 483 -17.80 -30.30 46.98
N ASP A 484 -18.86 -29.48 47.06
CA ASP A 484 -20.12 -29.64 47.85
C ASP A 484 -21.21 -28.80 47.14
N ASN A 485 -22.47 -29.21 47.25
CA ASN A 485 -23.51 -28.97 46.24
C ASN A 485 -24.57 -27.97 46.73
N SER A 486 -24.40 -26.69 46.39
CA SER A 486 -25.36 -25.63 46.76
C SER A 486 -26.36 -25.22 45.66
N PHE A 487 -26.47 -25.98 44.56
CA PHE A 487 -27.38 -25.67 43.44
C PHE A 487 -28.67 -26.52 43.40
N LEU A 488 -28.86 -27.49 44.30
CA LEU A 488 -29.95 -28.48 44.19
C LEU A 488 -31.09 -28.37 45.24
N PHE A 489 -30.95 -27.59 46.31
CA PHE A 489 -32.01 -27.45 47.32
C PHE A 489 -32.19 -26.00 47.83
N PRO A 490 -33.14 -25.24 47.27
CA PRO A 490 -33.54 -23.95 47.81
C PRO A 490 -34.44 -24.14 49.05
N GLY A 491 -33.82 -24.17 50.22
CA GLY A 491 -34.49 -24.06 51.51
C GLY A 491 -34.65 -25.38 52.29
N ILE A 492 -33.88 -25.49 53.37
CA ILE A 492 -34.34 -25.75 54.74
C ILE A 492 -33.19 -25.29 55.66
N ALA A 493 -33.50 -24.46 56.65
CA ALA A 493 -32.49 -23.84 57.50
C ALA A 493 -32.10 -24.71 58.70
N ARG A 494 -30.83 -24.63 59.10
CA ARG A 494 -30.40 -24.41 60.50
C ARG A 494 -28.93 -23.99 60.57
#